data_AF-A0A2V9J635-F1
#
_entry.id   AF-A0A2V9J635-F1
#
_cell.length_a   1.000
_cell.length_b   1.000
_cell.length_c   1.000
_cell.angle_alpha   90.00
_cell.angle_beta   90.00
_cell.angle_gamma   90.00
#
_symmetry.space_group_name_H-M   'P 1'
#
loop_
_entity.id
_entity.type
_entity.pdbx_description
1 polymer ?
#
loop_
_entity_poly.entity_id
_entity_poly.type
_entity_poly.pdbx_seq_one_letter_code
_entity_poly.pdbx_strand_id
1 'polypeptide(L)'
;MGYFDALAGGSFKQIDGRWVFYPWGVVGRGYVIPTEQRYVEIRSWVKRSLQLWLPLVVVMGILVGWLYSFALLPVFSLWYWSRVRRLAQELEPATQRLTVGESYRAQARGHSLPMLWLLELGSVAFVVAGGVIFALDPAQGLLGAVTVAFFGACAVAIGFMIRARLSGL
;
A
#
# COMPACT_ATOMS: atom_id res chain seq x y z
N MET A 1 -1.38 -13.03 10.94
CA MET A 1 -1.99 -11.99 10.08
C MET A 1 -1.29 -12.01 8.74
N GLY A 2 -2.03 -11.99 7.62
CA GLY A 2 -1.46 -12.11 6.27
C GLY A 2 -0.98 -10.77 5.71
N TYR A 3 -0.23 -10.81 4.60
CA TYR A 3 0.28 -9.62 3.89
C TYR A 3 -0.81 -8.57 3.62
N PHE A 4 -1.97 -9.00 3.11
CA PHE A 4 -3.10 -8.12 2.81
C PHE A 4 -3.78 -7.54 4.06
N ASP A 5 -3.68 -8.20 5.23
CA ASP A 5 -4.21 -7.65 6.49
C ASP A 5 -3.40 -6.45 6.95
N ALA A 6 -2.08 -6.52 6.77
CA ALA A 6 -1.16 -5.45 7.11
C ALA A 6 -1.29 -4.26 6.16
N LEU A 7 -1.38 -4.53 4.85
CA LEU A 7 -1.57 -3.51 3.82
C LEU A 7 -2.89 -2.75 4.02
N ALA A 8 -3.99 -3.47 4.29
CA ALA A 8 -5.27 -2.86 4.62
C ALA A 8 -5.19 -2.03 5.92
N GLY A 9 -4.38 -2.46 6.89
CA GLY A 9 -4.18 -1.75 8.16
C GLY A 9 -3.61 -0.33 7.99
N GLY A 10 -2.82 -0.08 6.95
CA GLY A 10 -2.25 1.25 6.67
C GLY A 10 -3.27 2.35 6.37
N SER A 11 -4.50 1.97 6.02
CA SER A 11 -5.62 2.89 5.74
C SER A 11 -6.47 3.21 6.97
N PHE A 12 -6.17 2.64 8.15
CA PHE A 12 -6.95 2.87 9.36
C PHE A 12 -6.07 3.42 10.48
N LYS A 13 -6.62 4.37 11.24
CA LYS A 13 -6.00 4.93 12.44
C LYS A 13 -7.04 4.98 13.55
N GLN A 14 -6.62 4.79 14.79
CA GLN A 14 -7.50 5.02 15.94
C GLN A 14 -7.21 6.42 16.52
N ILE A 15 -8.26 7.22 16.72
CA ILE A 15 -8.20 8.57 17.30
C ILE A 15 -9.26 8.62 18.40
N ASP A 16 -8.85 8.91 19.64
CA ASP A 16 -9.72 8.99 20.82
C ASP A 16 -10.63 7.76 20.99
N GLY A 17 -10.07 6.56 20.79
CA GLY A 17 -10.78 5.28 20.87
C GLY A 17 -11.67 4.95 19.65
N ARG A 18 -11.90 5.89 18.74
CA ARG A 18 -12.69 5.69 17.51
C ARG A 18 -11.81 5.34 16.32
N TRP A 19 -12.31 4.49 15.43
CA TRP A 19 -11.62 4.16 14.19
C TRP A 19 -11.85 5.24 13.14
N VAL A 20 -10.79 5.63 12.45
CA VAL A 20 -10.81 6.59 11.34
C VAL A 20 -10.24 5.91 10.10
N PHE A 21 -10.99 5.98 9.01
CA PHE A 21 -10.64 5.40 7.72
C PHE A 21 -10.13 6.47 6.75
N TYR A 22 -8.96 6.22 6.15
CA TYR A 22 -8.29 7.10 5.19
C TYR A 22 -8.22 6.40 3.83
N PRO A 23 -9.24 6.55 2.96
CA PRO A 23 -9.31 5.86 1.68
C PRO A 23 -8.16 6.22 0.72
N TRP A 24 -7.68 7.46 0.77
CA TRP A 24 -6.56 7.93 -0.05
C TRP A 24 -5.25 8.03 0.75
N GLY A 25 -5.18 7.34 1.88
CA GLY A 25 -4.05 7.42 2.81
C GLY A 25 -3.73 8.86 3.20
N VAL A 26 -2.47 9.23 3.05
CA VAL A 26 -1.88 10.52 3.48
C VAL A 26 -2.42 11.72 2.68
N VAL A 27 -2.91 11.49 1.46
CA VAL A 27 -3.31 12.55 0.53
C VAL A 27 -4.78 12.95 0.72
N GLY A 28 -5.59 12.11 1.37
CA GLY A 28 -7.02 12.32 1.51
C GLY A 28 -7.51 12.71 2.90
N ARG A 29 -8.80 13.00 2.97
CA ARG A 29 -9.52 13.18 4.23
C ARG A 29 -9.79 11.82 4.89
N GLY A 30 -9.75 11.80 6.22
CA GLY A 30 -10.21 10.66 7.00
C GLY A 30 -11.70 10.74 7.28
N TYR A 31 -12.31 9.60 7.57
CA TYR A 31 -13.71 9.46 7.92
C TYR A 31 -13.85 8.70 9.22
N VAL A 32 -14.55 9.28 10.21
CA VAL A 32 -14.77 8.66 11.51
C VAL A 32 -15.78 7.53 11.34
N ILE A 33 -15.40 6.33 11.79
CA ILE A 33 -16.27 5.16 11.77
C ILE A 33 -17.02 5.10 13.11
N PRO A 34 -18.35 5.13 13.09
CA PRO A 34 -19.16 5.24 14.31
C PRO A 34 -19.20 3.95 15.15
N THR A 35 -19.06 2.77 14.52
CA THR A 35 -19.19 1.48 15.20
C THR A 35 -18.08 0.49 14.82
N GLU A 36 -17.72 -0.42 15.72
CA GLU A 36 -16.76 -1.49 15.43
C GLU A 36 -17.24 -2.43 14.32
N GLN A 37 -18.55 -2.70 14.24
CA GLN A 37 -19.13 -3.50 13.16
C GLN A 37 -18.84 -2.88 11.79
N ARG A 38 -19.04 -1.56 11.66
CA ARG A 38 -18.75 -0.84 10.42
C ARG A 38 -17.25 -0.82 10.11
N TYR A 39 -16.39 -0.80 11.12
CA TYR A 39 -14.94 -0.94 10.95
C TYR A 39 -14.59 -2.31 10.35
N VAL A 40 -15.14 -3.40 10.87
CA VAL A 40 -14.90 -4.76 10.36
C VAL A 40 -15.38 -4.88 8.91
N GLU A 41 -16.55 -4.34 8.59
CA GLU A 41 -17.08 -4.31 7.22
C GLU A 41 -16.14 -3.58 6.26
N ILE A 42 -15.79 -2.33 6.56
CA ILE A 42 -14.92 -1.50 5.70
C ILE A 42 -13.55 -2.16 5.56
N ARG A 43 -12.98 -2.66 6.67
CA ARG A 43 -11.68 -3.35 6.65
C ARG A 43 -11.71 -4.61 5.79
N SER A 44 -12.77 -5.41 5.90
CA SER A 44 -12.93 -6.62 5.08
C SER A 44 -13.08 -6.28 3.59
N TRP A 45 -13.78 -5.20 3.26
CA TRP A 45 -13.91 -4.71 1.89
C TRP A 45 -12.58 -4.22 1.32
N VAL A 46 -11.81 -3.42 2.07
CA VAL A 46 -10.46 -2.99 1.66
C VAL A 46 -9.56 -4.20 1.42
N LYS A 47 -9.55 -5.16 2.35
CA LYS A 47 -8.76 -6.39 2.22
C LYS A 47 -9.15 -7.18 0.97
N ARG A 48 -10.44 -7.44 0.74
CA ARG A 48 -10.93 -8.17 -0.45
C ARG A 48 -10.60 -7.43 -1.74
N SER A 49 -10.68 -6.10 -1.73
CA SER A 49 -10.30 -5.28 -2.88
C SER A 49 -8.83 -5.46 -3.23
N LEU A 50 -7.94 -5.44 -2.23
CA LEU A 50 -6.51 -5.71 -2.44
C LEU A 50 -6.24 -7.14 -2.90
N GLN A 51 -6.93 -8.13 -2.30
CA GLN A 51 -6.79 -9.54 -2.69
C GLN A 51 -7.26 -9.81 -4.12
N LEU A 52 -8.23 -9.06 -4.63
CA LEU A 52 -8.76 -9.22 -5.99
C LEU A 52 -7.93 -8.43 -7.01
N TRP A 53 -7.76 -7.13 -6.78
CA TRP A 53 -7.19 -6.23 -7.78
C TRP A 53 -5.68 -6.37 -7.94
N LEU A 54 -4.95 -6.63 -6.85
CA LEU A 54 -3.49 -6.69 -6.89
C LEU A 54 -3.01 -7.92 -7.70
N PRO A 55 -3.51 -9.15 -7.47
CA PRO A 55 -3.20 -10.28 -8.34
C PRO A 55 -3.72 -10.12 -9.76
N LEU A 56 -4.90 -9.52 -9.96
CA LEU A 56 -5.47 -9.31 -11.29
C LEU A 56 -4.57 -8.42 -12.16
N VAL A 57 -4.04 -7.32 -11.59
CA VAL A 57 -3.08 -6.44 -12.28
C VAL A 57 -1.79 -7.19 -12.62
N VAL A 58 -1.27 -8.00 -11.71
CA VAL A 58 -0.05 -8.80 -11.95
C VAL A 58 -0.27 -9.84 -13.05
N VAL A 59 -1.37 -10.60 -12.99
CA VAL A 59 -1.71 -11.63 -13.99
C VAL A 59 -1.92 -11.00 -15.37
N MET A 60 -2.63 -9.87 -15.46
CA MET A 60 -2.81 -9.16 -16.72
C MET A 60 -1.51 -8.57 -17.27
N GLY A 61 -0.61 -8.10 -16.38
CA GLY A 61 0.71 -7.62 -16.76
C GLY A 61 1.55 -8.71 -17.41
N ILE A 62 1.44 -9.94 -16.90
CA ILE A 62 2.15 -11.11 -17.43
C ILE A 62 1.51 -11.63 -18.73
N LEU A 63 0.17 -11.74 -18.79
CA LEU A 63 -0.52 -12.38 -19.92
C LEU A 63 -0.70 -11.47 -21.14
N VAL A 64 -1.04 -10.21 -20.92
CA VAL A 64 -1.44 -9.26 -21.98
C VAL A 64 -0.40 -8.16 -22.15
N GLY A 65 0.48 -7.97 -21.15
CA GLY A 65 1.51 -6.95 -21.12
C GLY A 65 1.17 -5.78 -20.19
N TRP A 66 2.20 -5.20 -19.60
CA TRP A 66 2.08 -4.11 -18.62
C TRP A 66 1.32 -2.88 -19.16
N LEU A 67 1.41 -2.60 -20.46
CA LEU A 67 0.73 -1.47 -21.09
C LEU A 67 -0.80 -1.59 -20.96
N TYR A 68 -1.35 -2.80 -21.16
CA TYR A 68 -2.78 -3.05 -21.05
C TYR A 68 -3.27 -3.11 -19.60
N SER A 69 -2.37 -3.43 -18.67
CA SER A 69 -2.68 -3.37 -17.23
C SER A 69 -2.97 -1.94 -16.77
N PHE A 70 -2.39 -0.93 -17.42
CA PHE A 70 -2.74 0.46 -17.14
C PHE A 70 -4.20 0.79 -17.48
N ALA A 71 -4.83 0.08 -18.42
CA ALA A 71 -6.26 0.27 -18.73
C ALA A 71 -7.18 -0.18 -17.58
N LEU A 72 -6.70 -1.05 -16.67
CA LEU A 72 -7.44 -1.43 -15.47
C LEU A 72 -7.41 -0.35 -14.39
N LEU A 73 -6.40 0.54 -14.39
CA LEU A 73 -6.31 1.62 -13.40
C LEU A 73 -7.50 2.57 -13.41
N PRO A 74 -7.97 3.12 -14.55
CA PRO A 74 -9.15 3.99 -14.55
C PRO A 74 -10.41 3.25 -14.12
N VAL A 75 -10.57 1.98 -14.50
CA VAL A 75 -11.72 1.14 -14.10
C VAL A 75 -11.71 0.93 -12.58
N PHE A 76 -10.58 0.52 -12.02
CA PHE A 76 -10.39 0.36 -10.58
C PHE A 76 -10.60 1.69 -9.86
N SER A 77 -10.02 2.78 -10.36
CA SER A 77 -10.08 4.10 -9.74
C SER A 77 -11.51 4.63 -9.70
N LEU A 78 -12.26 4.47 -10.79
CA LEU A 78 -13.67 4.90 -10.87
C LEU A 78 -14.54 4.07 -9.92
N TRP A 79 -14.37 2.75 -9.92
CA TRP A 79 -15.07 1.85 -9.02
C TRP A 79 -14.76 2.18 -7.54
N TYR A 80 -13.48 2.30 -7.20
CA TYR A 80 -13.02 2.61 -5.86
C TYR A 80 -13.53 3.99 -5.40
N TRP A 81 -13.41 5.01 -6.25
CA TRP A 81 -13.90 6.35 -5.97
C TRP A 81 -15.42 6.35 -5.75
N SER A 82 -16.19 5.64 -6.57
CA SER A 82 -17.65 5.55 -6.39
C SER A 82 -18.03 4.94 -5.04
N ARG A 83 -17.30 3.91 -4.58
CA ARG A 83 -17.54 3.24 -3.30
C ARG A 83 -17.10 4.10 -2.13
N VAL A 84 -15.93 4.71 -2.21
CA VAL A 84 -15.45 5.67 -1.21
C VAL A 84 -16.40 6.84 -1.08
N ARG A 85 -16.91 7.38 -2.19
CA ARG A 85 -17.88 8.49 -2.16
C ARG A 85 -19.17 8.11 -1.45
N ARG A 86 -19.69 6.91 -1.67
CA ARG A 86 -20.88 6.40 -0.96
C ARG A 86 -20.60 6.24 0.55
N LEU A 87 -19.45 5.65 0.91
CA LEU A 87 -19.04 5.52 2.31
C LEU A 87 -18.84 6.90 2.97
N ALA A 88 -18.24 7.84 2.25
CA ALA A 88 -17.98 9.20 2.73
C ALA A 88 -19.25 10.02 2.98
N GLN A 89 -20.37 9.71 2.32
CA GLN A 89 -21.66 10.37 2.56
C GLN A 89 -22.30 9.95 3.88
N GLU A 90 -21.97 8.76 4.38
CA GLU A 90 -22.53 8.19 5.60
C GLU A 90 -21.64 8.42 6.84
N LEU A 91 -20.46 9.04 6.66
CA LEU A 91 -19.44 9.16 7.71
C LEU A 91 -19.03 10.61 7.92
N GLU A 92 -18.79 10.97 9.19
CA GLU A 92 -18.29 12.30 9.53
C GLU A 92 -16.82 12.46 9.11
N PRO A 93 -16.43 13.58 8.49
CA PRO A 93 -15.04 13.84 8.15
C PRO A 93 -14.21 14.02 9.42
N ALA A 94 -13.07 13.33 9.49
CA ALA A 94 -12.12 13.49 10.58
C ALA A 94 -11.29 14.77 10.41
N THR A 95 -11.12 15.52 11.50
CA THR A 95 -10.33 16.77 11.54
C THR A 95 -8.84 16.51 11.43
N GLN A 96 -8.37 15.34 11.88
CA GLN A 96 -6.95 14.96 11.85
C GLN A 96 -6.60 14.21 10.57
N ARG A 97 -5.47 14.55 9.96
CA ARG A 97 -4.90 13.85 8.80
C ARG A 97 -4.05 12.66 9.24
N LEU A 98 -3.97 11.64 8.38
CA LEU A 98 -3.04 10.54 8.55
C LEU A 98 -1.64 11.02 8.17
N THR A 99 -0.67 10.86 9.07
CA THR A 99 0.73 11.14 8.72
C THR A 99 1.40 9.90 8.12
N VAL A 100 2.42 10.11 7.28
CA VAL A 100 3.20 9.04 6.65
C VAL A 100 3.75 8.07 7.70
N GLY A 101 4.32 8.60 8.79
CA GLY A 101 4.89 7.79 9.87
C GLY A 101 3.85 6.95 10.63
N GLU A 102 2.63 7.46 10.82
CA GLU A 102 1.55 6.71 11.46
C GLU A 102 1.03 5.58 10.57
N SER A 103 0.90 5.82 9.26
CA SER A 103 0.52 4.78 8.30
C SER A 103 1.56 3.66 8.25
N TYR A 104 2.86 4.00 8.20
CA TYR A 104 3.92 3.00 8.23
C TYR A 104 3.98 2.23 9.56
N ARG A 105 3.76 2.88 10.70
CA ARG A 105 3.67 2.19 12.00
C ARG A 105 2.48 1.23 12.04
N ALA A 106 1.33 1.62 11.50
CA ALA A 106 0.16 0.74 11.42
C ALA A 106 0.42 -0.49 10.54
N GLN A 107 1.05 -0.30 9.37
CA GLN A 107 1.45 -1.40 8.48
C GLN A 107 2.52 -2.30 9.11
N ALA A 108 3.54 -1.71 9.75
CA ALA A 108 4.62 -2.43 10.42
C ALA A 108 4.11 -3.32 11.56
N ARG A 109 3.02 -2.94 12.24
CA ARG A 109 2.36 -3.80 13.25
C ARG A 109 1.67 -5.02 12.64
N GLY A 110 1.22 -4.91 11.39
CA GLY A 110 0.54 -5.98 10.67
C GLY A 110 1.50 -6.99 10.03
N HIS A 111 2.74 -6.60 9.72
CA HIS A 111 3.77 -7.50 9.18
C HIS A 111 4.61 -8.14 10.29
N SER A 112 5.00 -9.40 10.10
CA SER A 112 6.00 -10.04 10.95
C SER A 112 7.39 -9.51 10.58
N LEU A 113 8.29 -9.41 11.57
CA LEU A 113 9.68 -8.97 11.35
C LEU A 113 10.38 -9.78 10.23
N PRO A 114 10.25 -11.12 10.18
CA PRO A 114 10.86 -11.92 9.11
C PRO A 114 10.32 -11.58 7.72
N MET A 115 9.02 -11.30 7.60
CA MET A 115 8.41 -10.89 6.32
C MET A 115 8.96 -9.54 5.85
N LEU A 116 9.12 -8.58 6.75
CA LEU A 116 9.70 -7.28 6.42
C LEU A 116 11.15 -7.43 5.94
N TRP A 117 11.96 -8.23 6.63
CA TRP A 117 13.33 -8.53 6.22
C TRP A 117 13.40 -9.24 4.86
N LEU A 118 12.48 -10.18 4.59
CA LEU A 118 12.41 -10.85 3.29
C LEU A 118 12.08 -9.86 2.16
N LEU A 119 11.11 -8.96 2.39
CA LEU A 119 10.74 -7.92 1.44
C LEU A 119 11.88 -6.91 1.22
N GLU A 120 12.59 -6.52 2.28
CA GLU A 120 13.76 -5.65 2.22
C GLU A 120 14.86 -6.29 1.36
N LEU A 121 15.25 -7.53 1.68
CA LEU A 121 16.26 -8.28 0.93
C LEU A 121 15.87 -8.43 -0.54
N GLY A 122 14.60 -8.74 -0.81
CA GLY A 122 14.07 -8.81 -2.17
C GLY A 122 14.21 -7.47 -2.90
N SER A 123 13.79 -6.37 -2.27
CA SER A 123 13.88 -5.03 -2.88
C SER A 123 15.33 -4.61 -3.15
N VAL A 124 16.26 -4.86 -2.23
CA VAL A 124 17.69 -4.60 -2.43
C VAL A 124 18.26 -5.43 -3.58
N ALA A 125 17.89 -6.71 -3.69
CA ALA A 125 18.31 -7.55 -4.81
C ALA A 125 17.83 -6.99 -6.17
N PHE A 126 16.58 -6.50 -6.25
CA PHE A 126 16.07 -5.85 -7.45
C PHE A 126 16.76 -4.52 -7.75
N VAL A 127 17.17 -3.74 -6.74
CA VAL A 127 17.99 -2.53 -6.94
C VAL A 127 19.34 -2.90 -7.56
N VAL A 128 20.02 -3.92 -7.03
CA VAL A 128 21.30 -4.38 -7.58
C VAL A 128 21.12 -4.84 -9.03
N ALA A 129 20.10 -5.67 -9.32
CA ALA A 129 19.81 -6.12 -10.67
C ALA A 129 19.51 -4.96 -11.64
N GLY A 130 18.71 -3.99 -11.21
CA GLY A 130 18.43 -2.78 -12.00
C GLY A 130 19.68 -1.94 -12.24
N GLY A 131 20.57 -1.83 -11.26
CA GLY A 131 21.84 -1.13 -11.38
C GLY A 131 22.81 -1.82 -12.35
N VAL A 132 22.83 -3.15 -12.35
CA VAL A 132 23.59 -3.95 -13.33
C VAL A 132 23.05 -3.73 -14.75
N ILE A 133 21.72 -3.77 -14.94
CA ILE A 133 21.09 -3.48 -16.24
C ILE A 133 21.43 -2.06 -16.70
N PHE A 134 21.35 -1.08 -15.79
CA PHE A 134 21.68 0.32 -16.09
C PHE A 134 23.15 0.50 -16.53
N ALA A 135 24.08 -0.20 -15.88
CA ALA A 135 25.51 -0.07 -16.13
C ALA A 135 26.01 -0.85 -17.36
N LEU A 136 25.41 -2.02 -17.65
CA LEU A 136 25.90 -2.93 -18.67
C LEU A 136 25.13 -2.87 -20.01
N ASP A 137 23.88 -2.38 -20.00
CA ASP A 137 23.02 -2.42 -21.19
C ASP A 137 22.38 -1.05 -21.49
N PRO A 138 23.04 -0.18 -22.29
CA PRO A 138 22.58 1.18 -22.56
C PRO A 138 21.21 1.22 -23.23
N ALA A 139 20.86 0.19 -24.02
CA ALA A 139 19.58 0.08 -24.68
C ALA A 139 18.42 -0.11 -23.69
N GLN A 140 18.70 -0.71 -22.53
CA GLN A 140 17.75 -0.92 -21.44
C GLN A 140 18.01 0.00 -20.24
N GLY A 141 18.86 1.01 -20.39
CA GLY A 141 19.23 1.92 -19.30
C GLY A 141 18.01 2.56 -18.64
N LEU A 142 16.99 2.96 -19.39
CA LEU A 142 15.76 3.50 -18.82
C LEU A 142 15.04 2.48 -17.90
N LEU A 143 14.98 1.22 -18.31
CA LEU A 143 14.38 0.15 -17.51
C LEU A 143 15.18 -0.10 -16.23
N GLY A 144 16.52 -0.13 -16.33
CA GLY A 144 17.41 -0.25 -15.17
C GLY A 144 17.23 0.91 -14.19
N ALA A 145 17.18 2.15 -14.68
CA ALA A 145 16.98 3.35 -13.88
C ALA A 145 15.61 3.36 -13.18
N VAL A 146 14.53 3.02 -13.89
CA VAL A 146 13.18 2.90 -13.31
C VAL A 146 13.14 1.80 -12.24
N THR A 147 13.77 0.66 -12.50
CA THR A 147 13.88 -0.47 -11.55
C THR A 147 14.59 -0.02 -10.27
N VAL A 148 15.77 0.58 -10.38
CA VAL A 148 16.56 1.11 -9.25
C VAL A 148 15.76 2.14 -8.45
N ALA A 149 15.13 3.09 -9.12
CA ALA A 149 14.36 4.14 -8.47
C ALA A 149 13.15 3.57 -7.71
N PHE A 150 12.37 2.70 -8.35
CA PHE A 150 11.18 2.10 -7.77
C PHE A 150 11.52 1.20 -6.57
N PHE A 151 12.40 0.21 -6.77
CA PHE A 151 12.75 -0.74 -5.71
C PHE A 151 13.61 -0.09 -4.62
N GLY A 152 14.38 0.95 -4.94
CA GLY A 152 15.10 1.76 -3.96
C GLY A 152 14.15 2.51 -3.04
N ALA A 153 13.09 3.13 -3.60
CA ALA A 153 12.05 3.76 -2.80
C ALA A 153 11.31 2.74 -1.92
N CYS A 154 11.04 1.53 -2.44
CA CYS A 154 10.45 0.44 -1.66
C CYS A 154 11.37 0.00 -0.50
N ALA A 155 12.66 -0.20 -0.74
CA ALA A 155 13.65 -0.57 0.28
C ALA A 155 13.71 0.48 1.39
N VAL A 156 13.78 1.78 1.03
CA VAL A 156 13.75 2.86 2.03
C VAL A 156 12.46 2.80 2.86
N ALA A 157 11.30 2.61 2.24
CA ALA A 157 10.03 2.52 2.94
C ALA A 157 9.95 1.30 3.88
N ILE A 158 10.43 0.13 3.44
CA ILE A 158 10.46 -1.10 4.23
C ILE A 158 11.48 -0.98 5.38
N GLY A 159 12.67 -0.43 5.14
CA GLY A 159 13.64 -0.09 6.17
C GLY A 159 13.08 0.85 7.24
N PHE A 160 12.30 1.87 6.87
CA PHE A 160 11.57 2.69 7.84
C PHE A 160 10.55 1.88 8.65
N MET A 161 9.83 0.94 8.03
CA MET A 161 8.90 0.04 8.74
C MET A 161 9.64 -0.89 9.71
N ILE A 162 10.78 -1.45 9.33
CA ILE A 162 11.62 -2.29 10.20
C ILE A 162 12.10 -1.47 11.40
N ARG A 163 12.65 -0.28 11.16
CA ARG A 163 13.11 0.61 12.23
C ARG A 163 11.98 0.97 13.19
N ALA A 164 10.81 1.35 12.68
CA ALA A 164 9.64 1.69 13.48
C ALA A 164 9.12 0.52 14.32
N ARG A 165 9.31 -0.72 13.85
CA ARG A 165 8.96 -1.94 14.56
C ARG A 165 9.97 -2.27 15.67
N LEU A 166 11.26 -2.08 15.41
CA LEU A 166 12.33 -2.30 16.38
C LEU A 166 12.36 -1.24 17.49
N SER A 167 12.04 0.02 17.18
CA SER A 167 12.00 1.11 18.17
C SER A 167 10.71 1.16 19.01
N GLY A 168 9.76 0.26 18.75
CA GLY A 168 8.50 0.12 19.48
C GLY A 168 8.44 -1.12 20.38
N LEU A 169 9.57 -1.85 20.49
CA LEU A 169 9.91 -2.75 21.58
C LEU A 169 10.83 -2.00 22.56
#